data_AF-R7J4C7-F1
#
_entry.id   AF-R7J4C7-F1
#
_cell.length_a   1.000
_cell.length_b   1.000
_cell.length_c   1.000
_cell.angle_alpha   90.00
_cell.angle_beta   90.00
_cell.angle_gamma   90.00
#
_symmetry.space_group_name_H-M   'P 1'
#
loop_
_entity.id
_entity.type
_entity.pdbx_description
1 polymer ?
#
loop_
_entity_poly.entity_id
_entity_poly.type
_entity_poly.pdbx_seq_one_letter_code
_entity_poly.pdbx_strand_id
1 'polypeptide(L)'
;MYKDLAKIHIGRLIDARIKELGLSYAEFARRLNVERTTVYNIVRTKSIDVERLIKISDILDYDFLRIEYLDESPTARTHVNLPPAVLNEFLETGQVVLSLRLDDGETRSQE
;
A
#
# COMPACT_ATOMS: atom_id res chain seq x y z
N MET A 1 -8.53 1.55 -8.32
CA MET A 1 -8.86 2.98 -8.56
C MET A 1 -8.12 3.79 -7.50
N TYR A 2 -7.85 5.08 -7.69
CA TYR A 2 -7.23 5.89 -6.61
C TYR A 2 -8.35 6.51 -5.75
N LYS A 3 -8.11 6.62 -4.43
CA LYS A 3 -8.98 7.39 -3.54
C LYS A 3 -8.99 8.86 -3.98
N ASP A 4 -10.01 9.60 -3.54
CA ASP A 4 -10.17 11.03 -3.80
C ASP A 4 -8.96 11.82 -3.25
N LEU A 5 -7.98 12.07 -4.14
CA LEU A 5 -6.71 12.72 -3.82
C LEU A 5 -6.89 14.09 -3.18
N ALA A 6 -8.02 14.78 -3.44
CA ALA A 6 -8.28 16.09 -2.89
C ALA A 6 -8.48 16.06 -1.37
N LYS A 7 -8.90 14.92 -0.81
CA LYS A 7 -9.16 14.71 0.62
C LYS A 7 -7.95 14.18 1.39
N ILE A 8 -6.94 13.66 0.69
CA ILE A 8 -5.73 13.13 1.33
C ILE A 8 -4.83 14.29 1.74
N HIS A 9 -4.37 14.25 2.99
CA HIS A 9 -3.34 15.16 3.51
C HIS A 9 -2.20 14.34 4.09
N ILE A 10 -1.17 14.08 3.29
CA ILE A 10 -0.14 13.11 3.64
C ILE A 10 0.63 13.47 4.91
N GLY A 11 0.90 14.76 5.14
CA GLY A 11 1.57 15.21 6.37
C GLY A 11 0.81 14.86 7.65
N ARG A 12 -0.53 14.88 7.64
CA ARG A 12 -1.34 14.50 8.79
C ARG A 12 -1.32 13.00 9.03
N LEU A 13 -1.28 12.21 7.97
CA LEU A 13 -1.20 10.75 8.03
C LEU A 13 0.16 10.31 8.57
N ILE A 14 1.24 10.96 8.11
CA ILE A 14 2.60 10.76 8.66
C ILE A 14 2.65 11.13 10.14
N ASP A 15 2.05 12.27 10.55
CA ASP A 15 1.98 12.68 11.96
C ASP A 15 1.24 11.66 12.83
N ALA A 16 0.07 11.20 12.35
CA ALA A 16 -0.69 10.17 13.04
C ALA A 16 0.15 8.90 13.24
N ARG A 17 0.83 8.45 12.18
CA ARG A 17 1.65 7.24 12.24
C ARG A 17 2.86 7.38 13.18
N ILE A 18 3.54 8.53 13.19
CA ILE A 18 4.63 8.83 14.13
C ILE A 18 4.13 8.71 15.58
N LYS A 19 2.95 9.27 15.87
CA LYS A 19 2.34 9.23 17.21
C LYS A 19 1.89 7.83 17.60
N GLU A 20 1.31 7.07 16.69
CA GLU A 20 0.91 5.67 16.91
C GLU A 20 2.11 4.79 17.30
N LEU A 21 3.26 5.03 16.69
CA LEU A 21 4.51 4.34 17.02
C LEU A 21 5.20 4.88 18.28
N GLY A 22 4.62 5.88 18.95
CA GLY A 22 5.20 6.51 20.14
C GLY A 22 6.51 7.26 19.87
N LEU A 23 6.78 7.61 18.61
CA LEU A 23 8.01 8.30 18.22
C LEU A 23 7.91 9.80 18.51
N SER A 24 8.96 10.37 19.08
CA SER A 24 9.10 11.82 19.14
C SER A 24 9.51 12.37 17.76
N TYR A 25 9.18 13.63 17.48
CA TYR A 25 9.64 14.27 16.23
C TYR A 25 11.16 14.35 16.12
N ALA A 26 11.88 14.45 17.24
CA ALA A 26 13.33 14.44 17.24
C ALA A 26 13.89 13.06 16.85
N GLU A 27 13.27 11.99 17.36
CA GLU A 27 13.64 10.61 17.00
C GLU A 27 13.35 10.31 15.53
N PHE A 28 12.19 10.73 15.03
CA PHE A 28 11.85 10.59 13.62
C PHE A 28 12.81 11.41 12.72
N ALA A 29 13.11 12.66 13.10
CA ALA A 29 14.07 13.50 12.38
C ALA A 29 15.45 12.84 12.28
N ARG A 30 15.92 12.24 13.39
CA ARG A 30 17.18 11.50 13.46
C ARG A 30 17.20 10.30 12.51
N ARG A 31 16.11 9.51 12.47
CA ARG A 31 15.99 8.35 11.56
C ARG A 31 15.93 8.76 10.08
N LEU A 32 15.25 9.86 9.79
CA LEU A 32 15.15 10.42 8.44
C LEU A 32 16.41 11.22 8.04
N ASN A 33 17.36 11.39 8.96
CA ASN A 33 18.58 12.19 8.79
C ASN A 33 18.28 13.64 8.34
N VAL A 34 17.34 14.29 9.03
CA VAL A 34 16.93 15.68 8.79
C VAL A 34 16.84 16.46 10.09
N GLU A 35 16.74 17.79 9.97
CA GLU A 35 16.46 18.67 11.10
C GLU A 35 15.03 18.50 11.62
N ARG A 36 14.84 18.72 12.92
CA ARG A 36 13.51 18.65 13.55
C ARG A 36 12.52 19.64 12.94
N THR A 37 13.00 20.82 12.50
CA THR A 37 12.20 21.82 11.77
C THR A 37 11.65 21.27 10.45
N THR A 38 12.41 20.43 9.77
CA THR A 38 11.96 19.75 8.54
C THR A 38 10.80 18.80 8.82
N VAL A 39 10.80 18.10 9.95
CA VAL A 39 9.66 17.25 10.36
C VAL A 39 8.39 18.07 10.57
N TYR A 40 8.49 19.23 11.23
CA TYR A 40 7.36 20.15 11.37
C TYR A 40 6.79 20.61 10.02
N ASN A 41 7.66 20.81 9.02
CA ASN A 41 7.23 21.13 7.67
C ASN A 41 6.54 19.94 7.00
N ILE A 42 7.11 18.74 7.08
CA ILE A 42 6.52 17.50 6.52
C ILE A 42 5.09 17.28 7.02
N VAL A 43 4.85 17.37 8.33
CA VAL A 43 3.53 17.09 8.89
C VAL A 43 2.48 18.15 8.51
N ARG A 44 2.91 19.33 8.07
CA ARG A 44 2.05 20.44 7.65
C ARG A 44 1.79 20.48 6.14
N THR A 45 2.57 19.78 5.32
CA THR A 45 2.35 19.78 3.87
C THR A 45 1.25 18.79 3.47
N LYS A 46 0.39 19.23 2.54
CA LYS A 46 -0.69 18.39 1.99
C LYS A 46 -0.14 17.25 1.11
N SER A 47 0.93 17.52 0.39
CA SER A 47 1.62 16.61 -0.51
C SER A 47 3.12 16.55 -0.20
N ILE A 48 3.76 15.49 -0.68
CA ILE A 48 5.19 15.25 -0.60
C ILE A 48 5.60 14.47 -1.86
N ASP A 49 6.84 14.59 -2.31
CA ASP A 49 7.33 13.79 -3.42
C ASP A 49 7.39 12.30 -3.05
N VAL A 50 7.30 11.45 -4.07
CA VAL A 50 7.20 9.99 -3.93
C VAL A 50 8.48 9.40 -3.31
N GLU A 51 9.67 9.91 -3.66
CA GLU A 51 10.94 9.39 -3.13
C GLU A 51 11.05 9.63 -1.62
N ARG A 52 10.70 10.85 -1.16
CA ARG A 52 10.60 11.15 0.27
C ARG A 52 9.53 10.32 0.94
N LEU A 53 8.37 10.12 0.30
CA LEU A 53 7.30 9.32 0.88
C LEU A 53 7.77 7.87 1.12
N ILE A 54 8.47 7.27 0.16
CA ILE A 54 9.02 5.91 0.28
C ILE A 54 9.99 5.84 1.47
N LYS A 55 10.94 6.78 1.60
CA LYS A 55 11.87 6.81 2.74
C LYS A 55 11.14 6.92 4.08
N ILE A 56 10.06 7.71 4.13
CA ILE A 56 9.23 7.85 5.33
C ILE A 56 8.44 6.57 5.60
N SER A 57 7.90 5.93 4.57
CA SER A 57 7.23 4.63 4.67
C SER A 57 8.13 3.58 5.29
N ASP A 58 9.40 3.50 4.83
CA ASP A 58 10.38 2.54 5.34
C ASP A 58 10.70 2.78 6.83
N ILE A 59 10.87 4.04 7.23
CA ILE A 59 11.17 4.40 8.63
C ILE A 59 9.99 4.13 9.57
N LEU A 60 8.77 4.30 9.07
CA LEU A 60 7.53 4.13 9.83
C LEU A 60 6.88 2.76 9.65
N ASP A 61 7.52 1.86 8.89
CA ASP A 61 7.02 0.54 8.54
C ASP A 61 5.53 0.59 8.10
N TYR A 62 5.24 1.48 7.15
CA TYR A 62 3.88 1.75 6.69
C TYR A 62 3.85 2.20 5.23
N ASP A 63 3.19 1.44 4.36
CA ASP A 63 3.06 1.77 2.93
C ASP A 63 1.94 2.80 2.70
N PHE A 64 2.29 4.08 2.82
CA PHE A 64 1.35 5.18 2.59
C PHE A 64 0.76 5.17 1.18
N LEU A 65 1.52 4.79 0.15
CA LEU A 65 1.03 4.79 -1.23
C LEU A 65 -0.10 3.77 -1.37
N ARG A 66 0.14 2.55 -0.90
CA ARG A 66 -0.84 1.48 -1.02
C ARG A 66 -2.07 1.75 -0.17
N ILE A 67 -1.89 2.18 1.09
CA ILE A 67 -3.00 2.24 2.04
C ILE A 67 -3.84 3.51 1.85
N GLU A 68 -3.19 4.64 1.55
CA GLU A 68 -3.86 5.94 1.52
C GLU A 68 -4.26 6.38 0.13
N TYR A 69 -3.51 5.99 -0.91
CA TYR A 69 -3.79 6.42 -2.28
C TYR A 69 -4.57 5.39 -3.08
N LEU A 70 -4.38 4.09 -2.84
CA LEU A 70 -5.18 3.08 -3.53
C LEU A 70 -6.55 2.96 -2.87
N ASP A 71 -7.56 2.95 -3.72
CA ASP A 71 -8.88 2.50 -3.36
C ASP A 71 -8.84 0.97 -3.40
N GLU A 72 -8.70 0.34 -2.23
CA GLU A 72 -9.07 -1.05 -2.07
C GLU A 72 -10.61 -1.13 -2.12
N SER A 73 -11.18 -0.89 -3.30
CA SER A 73 -12.51 -1.41 -3.58
C SER A 73 -12.47 -2.90 -3.24
N PRO A 74 -13.54 -3.47 -2.65
CA PRO A 74 -13.56 -4.87 -2.23
C PRO A 74 -13.27 -5.75 -3.44
N THR A 75 -12.01 -6.11 -3.57
CA THR A 75 -11.52 -7.04 -4.59
C THR A 75 -11.70 -8.40 -3.95
N ALA A 76 -12.50 -9.27 -4.57
CA ALA A 76 -12.66 -10.63 -4.10
C ALA A 76 -11.28 -11.30 -4.10
N ARG A 77 -10.68 -11.43 -2.90
CA ARG A 77 -9.39 -12.09 -2.72
C ARG A 77 -9.68 -13.58 -2.49
N THR A 78 -9.36 -14.39 -3.49
CA THR A 78 -9.38 -15.86 -3.35
C THR A 78 -7.94 -16.35 -3.23
N HIS A 79 -7.67 -17.13 -2.18
CA HIS A 79 -6.41 -17.85 -2.04
C HIS A 79 -6.46 -19.10 -2.92
N VAL A 80 -5.60 -19.16 -3.94
CA VAL A 80 -5.38 -20.37 -4.73
C VAL A 80 -4.13 -21.05 -4.19
N ASN A 81 -4.30 -22.24 -3.63
CA ASN A 81 -3.17 -23.02 -3.14
C ASN A 81 -2.61 -23.84 -4.31
N LEU A 82 -1.42 -23.47 -4.78
CA LEU A 82 -0.78 -24.17 -5.90
C LEU A 82 -0.08 -25.42 -5.38
N PRO A 83 -0.27 -26.59 -6.02
CA PRO A 83 0.47 -27.78 -5.66
C PRO A 83 1.97 -27.58 -5.89
N PRO A 84 2.85 -28.23 -5.11
CA PRO A 84 4.31 -28.12 -5.26
C PRO A 84 4.80 -28.42 -6.68
N ALA A 85 4.11 -29.29 -7.43
CA ALA A 85 4.44 -29.58 -8.82
C ALA A 85 4.41 -28.33 -9.72
N VAL A 86 3.43 -27.43 -9.52
CA VAL A 86 3.30 -26.18 -10.29
C VAL A 86 4.39 -25.18 -9.90
N LEU A 87 4.81 -25.19 -8.64
CA LEU A 87 5.95 -24.38 -8.19
C LEU A 87 7.26 -24.86 -8.83
N ASN A 88 7.45 -26.17 -8.95
CA ASN A 88 8.63 -26.73 -9.61
C ASN A 88 8.62 -26.37 -11.11
N GLU A 89 7.47 -26.50 -11.77
CA GLU A 89 7.32 -26.11 -13.17
C GLU A 89 7.56 -24.61 -13.38
N PHE A 90 7.13 -23.75 -12.44
CA PHE A 90 7.48 -22.33 -12.44
C PHE A 90 8.99 -22.09 -12.31
N LEU A 91 9.67 -22.81 -11.42
CA LEU A 91 11.12 -22.67 -11.24
C LEU A 91 11.91 -23.11 -12.49
N GLU A 92 11.38 -24.07 -13.25
CA GLU A 92 12.01 -24.59 -14.47
C GLU A 92 11.71 -23.73 -15.71
N THR A 93 10.45 -23.30 -15.89
CA THR A 93 9.98 -22.60 -17.09
C THR A 93 9.96 -21.08 -16.94
N GLY A 94 10.00 -20.58 -15.70
CA GLY A 94 9.93 -19.16 -15.35
C GLY A 94 8.55 -18.52 -15.54
N GLN A 95 7.53 -19.26 -16.01
CA GLN A 95 6.20 -18.75 -16.28
C GLN A 95 5.11 -19.75 -15.89
N VAL A 96 4.01 -19.25 -15.32
CA VAL A 96 2.80 -20.02 -15.01
C VAL A 96 1.59 -19.25 -15.54
N VAL A 97 0.70 -19.94 -16.24
CA VAL A 97 -0.54 -19.34 -16.78
C VAL A 97 -1.71 -19.74 -15.88
N LEU A 98 -2.41 -18.75 -15.34
CA LEU A 98 -3.63 -18.96 -14.57
C LEU A 98 -4.83 -18.49 -15.39
N SER A 99 -5.76 -19.40 -15.69
CA SER A 99 -7.00 -19.07 -16.40
C SER A 99 -8.15 -18.99 -15.40
N LEU A 100 -8.78 -17.81 -15.29
CA LEU A 100 -9.94 -17.57 -14.45
C LEU A 100 -11.17 -17.41 -15.33
N ARG A 101 -12.21 -18.21 -15.08
CA ARG A 101 -13.54 -18.03 -15.69
C ARG A 101 -14.51 -17.54 -14.61
N LEU A 102 -15.17 -16.42 -14.88
CA LEU A 102 -16.20 -15.86 -14.03
C LEU A 102 -17.53 -16.10 -14.73
N ASP A 103 -18.37 -16.97 -14.15
CA ASP A 103 -19.71 -17.24 -14.65
C ASP A 103 -20.70 -16.37 -13.86
N ASP A 104 -21.42 -15.45 -14.51
CA ASP A 104 -22.36 -14.51 -13.86
C ASP A 104 -23.77 -15.09 -13.67
N GLY A 105 -23.86 -16.41 -13.48
CA GLY A 105 -25.06 -17.06 -12.93
C GLY A 105 -26.42 -16.80 -13.59
N GLU A 106 -26.52 -16.27 -14.81
CA GLU A 106 -27.81 -16.16 -15.51
C GLU A 106 -28.17 -17.55 -16.09
N THR A 107 -28.53 -18.48 -15.20
CA THR A 107 -29.24 -19.69 -15.59
C THR A 107 -30.66 -19.25 -15.95
N ARG A 108 -30.86 -18.79 -17.18
CA ARG A 108 -32.21 -18.68 -17.72
C ARG A 108 -32.79 -20.08 -17.82
N SER A 109 -33.78 -20.30 -16.97
CA SER A 109 -34.69 -21.43 -16.94
C SER A 109 -35.14 -21.80 -18.35
N GLN A 110 -35.10 -23.10 -18.64
CA GLN A 110 -35.64 -23.70 -19.85
C GLN A 110 -37.17 -23.47 -19.91
N GLU A 111 -37.66 -23.04 -21.07
CA GLU A 111 -39.07 -23.19 -21.49
C GLU A 111 -39.30 -24.59 -22.08
#